data_AF-A0A392PBV2-F1
#
_entry.id   AF-A0A392PBV2-F1
#
_cell.length_a   1.000
_cell.length_b   1.000
_cell.length_c   1.000
_cell.angle_alpha   90.00
_cell.angle_beta   90.00
_cell.angle_gamma   90.00
#
_symmetry.space_group_name_H-M   'P 1'
#
loop_
_entity.id
_entity.type
_entity.pdbx_description
1 polymer ?
#
loop_
_entity_poly.entity_id
_entity_poly.type
_entity_poly.pdbx_seq_one_letter_code
_entity_poly.pdbx_strand_id
1 'polypeptide(L)'
;MFLWFHFQAFFSANAAAQASRKISPRVTNEAVQKAAAALKGSDHRRATNVSARLDAQQKKLNLPILPTTTIGSFPQTVELRRVRREFKAKKISEEEYIKAIKEEIRKVVELQEELDIDVLVHGEPE
;
A
#
# COMPACT_ATOMS: atom_id res chain seq x y z
N MET A 1 6.45 -44.98 -29.25
CA MET A 1 6.86 -45.27 -27.86
C MET A 1 7.58 -44.09 -27.18
N PHE A 2 8.48 -43.37 -27.86
CA PHE A 2 9.20 -42.19 -27.29
C PHE A 2 8.34 -40.97 -26.90
N LEU A 3 7.26 -40.66 -27.64
CA LEU A 3 6.37 -39.53 -27.33
C LEU A 3 5.57 -39.71 -26.04
N TRP A 4 5.17 -40.95 -25.73
CA TRP A 4 4.31 -41.28 -24.58
C TRP A 4 5.03 -41.08 -23.23
N PHE A 5 6.31 -41.47 -23.14
CA PHE A 5 7.12 -41.27 -21.95
C PHE A 5 7.36 -39.79 -21.62
N HIS A 6 7.46 -38.92 -22.64
CA HIS A 6 7.57 -37.48 -22.44
C HIS A 6 6.31 -36.90 -21.79
N PHE A 7 5.12 -37.27 -22.26
CA PHE A 7 3.87 -36.81 -21.66
C PHE A 7 3.70 -37.29 -20.21
N GLN A 8 4.08 -38.53 -19.91
CA GLN A 8 4.05 -39.03 -18.53
C GLN A 8 4.97 -38.24 -17.60
N ALA A 9 6.17 -37.88 -18.06
CA ALA A 9 7.09 -37.02 -17.31
C ALA A 9 6.49 -35.61 -17.08
N PHE A 10 5.88 -35.01 -18.10
CA PHE A 10 5.19 -33.71 -17.96
C PHE A 10 4.04 -33.75 -16.95
N PHE A 11 3.18 -34.76 -17.00
CA PHE A 11 2.07 -34.90 -16.05
C PHE A 11 2.55 -35.13 -14.62
N SER A 12 3.61 -35.93 -14.44
CA SER A 12 4.22 -36.17 -13.13
C SER A 12 4.84 -34.89 -12.55
N ALA A 13 5.62 -34.16 -13.35
CA ALA A 13 6.21 -32.89 -12.95
C ALA A 13 5.14 -31.84 -12.59
N ASN A 14 4.04 -31.76 -13.36
CA ASN A 14 2.91 -30.90 -13.06
C ASN A 14 2.21 -31.30 -11.75
N ALA A 15 1.98 -32.59 -11.52
CA ALA A 15 1.38 -33.08 -10.28
C ALA A 15 2.26 -32.74 -9.06
N ALA A 16 3.58 -32.92 -9.18
CA ALA A 16 4.54 -32.56 -8.14
C ALA A 16 4.56 -31.05 -7.85
N ALA A 17 4.51 -30.20 -8.89
CA ALA A 17 4.43 -28.76 -8.73
C ALA A 17 3.15 -28.31 -8.00
N GLN A 18 1.99 -28.90 -8.35
CA GLN A 18 0.72 -28.62 -7.69
C GLN A 18 0.70 -29.09 -6.23
N ALA A 19 1.24 -30.28 -5.96
CA ALA A 19 1.37 -30.79 -4.59
C ALA A 19 2.29 -29.92 -3.75
N SER A 20 3.46 -29.54 -4.29
CA SER A 20 4.42 -28.64 -3.64
C SER A 20 3.80 -27.28 -3.31
N ARG A 21 3.03 -26.69 -4.23
CA ARG A 21 2.31 -25.44 -3.98
C ARG A 21 1.30 -25.60 -2.85
N LYS A 22 0.48 -26.65 -2.85
CA LYS A 22 -0.59 -26.85 -1.85
C LYS A 22 -0.07 -26.91 -0.41
N ILE A 23 1.12 -27.48 -0.20
CA ILE A 23 1.74 -27.61 1.12
C ILE A 23 2.71 -26.47 1.47
N SER A 24 2.89 -25.50 0.56
CA SER A 24 3.88 -24.45 0.75
C SER A 24 3.43 -23.47 1.84
N PRO A 25 4.30 -23.15 2.83
CA PRO A 25 4.00 -22.14 3.84
C PRO A 25 3.79 -20.73 3.23
N ARG A 26 4.19 -20.51 1.97
CA ARG A 26 3.92 -19.26 1.24
C ARG A 26 2.44 -19.07 0.89
N VAL A 27 1.65 -20.15 0.81
CA VAL A 27 0.21 -20.09 0.51
C VAL A 27 -0.67 -20.61 1.65
N THR A 28 -0.08 -21.28 2.64
CA THR A 28 -0.77 -21.72 3.87
C THR A 28 -0.27 -20.90 5.07
N ASN A 29 -1.02 -19.84 5.41
CA ASN A 29 -0.77 -19.06 6.61
C ASN A 29 -1.94 -19.22 7.59
N GLU A 30 -1.73 -20.00 8.66
CA GLU A 30 -2.78 -20.29 9.65
C GLU A 30 -3.30 -19.03 10.35
N ALA A 31 -2.44 -18.05 10.63
CA ALA A 31 -2.85 -16.81 11.28
C ALA A 31 -3.80 -16.00 10.39
N VAL A 32 -3.50 -15.92 9.08
CA VAL A 32 -4.37 -15.25 8.10
C VAL A 32 -5.70 -16.00 7.94
N GLN A 33 -5.67 -17.33 7.87
CA GLN A 33 -6.90 -18.14 7.77
C GLN A 33 -7.79 -17.97 9.00
N LYS A 34 -7.22 -18.02 10.21
CA LYS A 34 -7.95 -17.78 11.46
C LYS A 34 -8.53 -16.37 11.51
N ALA A 35 -7.76 -15.35 11.12
CA ALA A 35 -8.24 -13.97 11.07
C ALA A 35 -9.41 -13.80 10.08
N ALA A 36 -9.32 -14.38 8.89
CA ALA A 36 -10.38 -14.32 7.89
C ALA A 36 -11.65 -15.06 8.35
N ALA A 37 -11.52 -16.23 8.96
CA ALA A 37 -12.65 -16.98 9.51
C ALA A 37 -13.31 -16.30 10.71
N ALA A 38 -12.58 -15.45 11.44
CA ALA A 38 -13.09 -14.72 12.60
C ALA A 38 -13.87 -13.44 12.24
N LEU A 39 -13.90 -13.03 10.97
CA LEU A 39 -14.63 -11.84 10.53
C LEU A 39 -16.13 -11.98 10.80
N LYS A 40 -16.71 -10.96 11.44
CA LYS A 40 -18.14 -10.84 11.70
C LYS A 40 -18.77 -9.93 10.65
N GLY A 41 -20.06 -10.12 10.35
CA GLY A 41 -20.78 -9.25 9.41
C GLY A 41 -20.80 -7.76 9.81
N SER A 42 -20.59 -7.46 11.10
CA SER A 42 -20.45 -6.10 11.63
C SER A 42 -19.12 -5.42 11.27
N ASP A 43 -18.07 -6.18 10.98
CA ASP A 43 -16.72 -5.64 10.80
C ASP A 43 -16.60 -4.78 9.52
N HIS A 44 -17.56 -4.95 8.61
CA HIS A 44 -17.70 -4.14 7.40
C HIS A 44 -18.49 -2.84 7.61
N ARG A 45 -18.92 -2.54 8.84
CA ARG A 45 -19.76 -1.37 9.15
C ARG A 45 -19.14 -0.54 10.25
N ARG A 46 -19.26 0.79 10.11
CA ARG A 46 -18.97 1.72 11.22
C ARG A 46 -20.06 1.58 12.26
N ALA A 47 -19.69 1.59 13.55
CA ALA A 47 -20.64 1.49 14.67
C ALA A 47 -21.57 2.72 14.78
N THR A 48 -21.11 3.89 14.34
CA THR A 48 -21.85 5.14 14.35
C THR A 48 -22.52 5.40 13.01
N ASN A 49 -23.73 5.98 13.02
CA ASN A 49 -24.41 6.39 11.80
C ASN A 49 -23.71 7.58 11.11
N VAL A 50 -24.09 7.88 9.86
CA VAL A 50 -23.43 8.92 9.05
C VAL A 50 -23.54 10.31 9.72
N SER A 51 -24.72 10.71 10.17
CA SER A 51 -24.96 12.04 10.76
C SER A 51 -24.06 12.30 11.96
N ALA A 52 -24.02 11.36 12.93
CA ALA A 52 -23.21 11.50 14.13
C ALA A 52 -21.70 11.57 13.80
N ARG A 53 -21.26 10.90 12.74
CA ARG A 53 -19.86 10.99 12.29
C ARG A 53 -19.55 12.34 11.64
N LEU A 54 -20.45 12.85 10.80
CA LEU A 54 -20.28 14.16 10.17
C LEU A 54 -20.20 15.25 11.23
N ASP A 55 -21.06 15.24 12.25
CA ASP A 55 -21.01 16.21 13.35
C ASP A 55 -19.68 16.16 14.11
N ALA A 56 -19.20 14.95 14.43
CA ALA A 56 -17.93 14.76 15.11
C ALA A 56 -16.72 15.17 14.25
N GLN A 57 -16.77 14.88 12.95
CA GLN A 57 -15.73 15.24 11.99
C GLN A 57 -15.67 16.75 11.79
N GLN A 58 -16.81 17.42 11.63
CA GLN A 58 -16.88 18.87 11.49
C GLN A 58 -16.31 19.57 12.74
N LYS A 59 -16.67 19.10 13.95
CA LYS A 59 -16.12 19.66 15.19
C LYS A 59 -14.60 19.45 15.32
N LYS A 60 -14.07 18.33 14.82
CA LYS A 60 -12.65 18.00 14.92
C LYS A 60 -11.80 18.69 13.87
N LEU A 61 -12.26 18.72 12.62
CA LEU A 61 -11.49 19.22 11.48
C LEU A 61 -11.76 20.69 11.19
N ASN A 62 -12.92 21.21 11.60
CA ASN A 62 -13.33 22.61 11.43
C ASN A 62 -13.15 23.13 9.99
N LEU A 63 -13.53 22.30 9.01
CA LEU A 63 -13.38 22.61 7.59
C LEU A 63 -14.39 23.67 7.14
N PRO A 64 -14.04 24.52 6.14
CA PRO A 64 -15.00 25.42 5.52
C PRO A 64 -16.08 24.65 4.76
N ILE A 65 -17.10 25.37 4.27
CA ILE A 65 -18.24 24.77 3.55
C ILE A 65 -17.80 24.06 2.25
N LEU A 66 -16.77 24.60 1.58
CA LEU A 66 -16.20 24.04 0.36
C LEU A 66 -14.71 23.75 0.58
N PRO A 67 -14.37 22.67 1.31
CA PRO A 67 -12.99 22.34 1.58
C PRO A 67 -12.30 21.78 0.33
N THR A 68 -11.03 22.10 0.19
CA THR A 68 -10.15 21.72 -0.91
C THR A 68 -9.16 20.66 -0.45
N THR A 69 -8.85 19.73 -1.36
CA THR A 69 -7.86 18.69 -1.13
C THR A 69 -7.40 18.13 -2.47
N THR A 70 -6.35 17.33 -2.45
CA THR A 70 -5.90 16.54 -3.60
C THR A 70 -6.05 15.04 -3.30
N ILE A 71 -5.88 14.18 -4.30
CA ILE A 71 -6.21 12.74 -4.17
C ILE A 71 -5.06 11.91 -3.57
N GLY A 72 -3.82 12.41 -3.56
CA GLY A 72 -2.69 11.69 -2.96
C GLY A 72 -1.33 12.05 -3.57
N SER A 73 -1.01 11.46 -4.72
CA SER A 73 0.34 11.57 -5.31
C SER A 73 0.65 12.94 -5.90
N PHE A 74 1.92 13.34 -5.76
CA PHE A 74 2.52 14.52 -6.38
C PHE A 74 3.57 14.10 -7.43
N PRO A 75 3.98 15.00 -8.35
CA PRO A 75 4.94 14.67 -9.40
C PRO A 75 6.26 14.11 -8.85
N GLN A 76 6.66 12.94 -9.34
CA GLN A 76 7.94 12.34 -8.97
C GLN A 76 9.10 12.98 -9.75
N THR A 77 9.98 13.68 -9.02
CA THR A 77 11.17 14.35 -9.58
C THR A 77 12.23 13.36 -10.09
N VAL A 78 13.18 13.85 -10.89
CA VAL A 78 14.31 13.03 -11.38
C VAL A 78 15.20 12.60 -10.21
N GLU A 79 15.38 13.51 -9.24
CA GLU A 79 16.14 13.35 -8.02
C GLU A 79 15.54 12.24 -7.15
N LEU A 80 14.23 12.27 -6.95
CA LEU A 80 13.53 11.25 -6.16
C LEU A 80 13.64 9.87 -6.81
N ARG A 81 13.48 9.78 -8.13
CA ARG A 81 13.68 8.53 -8.88
C ARG A 81 15.12 8.02 -8.76
N ARG A 82 16.12 8.90 -8.75
CA ARG A 82 17.53 8.55 -8.52
C ARG A 82 17.73 7.98 -7.11
N VAL A 83 17.25 8.67 -6.08
CA VAL A 83 17.35 8.26 -4.68
C VAL A 83 16.72 6.88 -4.45
N ARG A 84 15.50 6.63 -4.94
CA ARG A 84 14.83 5.32 -4.83
C ARG A 84 15.63 4.21 -5.51
N ARG A 85 16.21 4.48 -6.67
CA ARG A 85 17.07 3.53 -7.39
C ARG A 85 18.35 3.22 -6.61
N GLU A 86 19.01 4.23 -6.06
CA GLU A 86 20.23 4.08 -5.28
C GLU A 86 19.99 3.31 -3.97
N PHE A 87 18.86 3.56 -3.30
CA PHE A 87 18.45 2.80 -2.11
C PHE A 87 18.19 1.32 -2.44
N LYS A 88 17.41 1.04 -3.49
CA LYS A 88 17.17 -0.35 -3.96
C LYS A 88 18.46 -1.08 -4.35
N ALA A 89 19.45 -0.34 -4.85
CA ALA A 89 20.77 -0.85 -5.19
C ALA A 89 21.73 -0.92 -3.98
N LYS A 90 21.28 -0.60 -2.76
CA LYS A 90 22.08 -0.54 -1.52
C LYS A 90 23.30 0.39 -1.62
N LYS A 91 23.19 1.46 -2.42
CA LYS A 91 24.26 2.46 -2.63
C LYS A 91 24.21 3.63 -1.65
N ILE A 92 23.04 3.87 -1.06
CA ILE A 92 22.82 4.85 0.01
C ILE A 92 22.24 4.13 1.22
N SER A 93 22.42 4.71 2.40
CA SER A 93 21.89 4.16 3.64
C SER A 93 20.37 4.37 3.76
N GLU A 94 19.74 3.65 4.68
CA GLU A 94 18.32 3.86 4.99
C GLU A 94 18.09 5.26 5.57
N GLU A 95 19.02 5.76 6.38
CA GLU A 95 18.96 7.13 6.94
C GLU A 95 19.03 8.19 5.85
N GLU A 96 19.88 8.00 4.84
CA GLU A 96 19.99 8.89 3.67
C GLU A 96 18.71 8.88 2.83
N TYR A 97 18.13 7.70 2.60
CA TYR A 97 16.85 7.55 1.90
C TYR A 97 15.71 8.23 2.67
N ILE A 98 15.54 7.94 3.97
CA ILE A 98 14.51 8.55 4.82
C ILE A 98 14.66 10.07 4.85
N LYS A 99 15.89 10.59 4.93
CA LYS A 99 16.15 12.03 4.90
C LYS A 99 15.67 12.66 3.59
N ALA A 100 15.96 12.05 2.45
CA ALA A 100 15.50 12.53 1.15
C ALA A 100 13.98 12.47 0.99
N ILE A 101 13.33 11.40 1.46
CA ILE A 101 11.86 11.27 1.46
C ILE A 101 11.21 12.35 2.34
N LYS A 102 11.74 12.59 3.54
CA LYS A 102 11.24 13.65 4.43
C LYS A 102 11.38 15.04 3.83
N GLU A 103 12.46 15.29 3.10
CA GLU A 103 12.67 16.55 2.40
C GLU A 103 11.61 16.77 1.31
N GLU A 104 11.27 15.73 0.55
CA GLU A 104 10.24 15.82 -0.48
C GLU A 104 8.84 16.02 0.12
N ILE A 105 8.50 15.29 1.19
CA ILE A 105 7.25 15.49 1.93
C ILE A 105 7.15 16.93 2.43
N ARG A 106 8.24 17.51 2.95
CA ARG A 106 8.26 18.92 3.40
C ARG A 106 7.88 19.86 2.27
N LYS A 107 8.53 19.75 1.10
CA LYS A 107 8.24 20.60 -0.06
C LYS A 107 6.79 20.48 -0.54
N VAL A 108 6.25 19.26 -0.55
CA VAL A 108 4.85 19.02 -0.94
C VAL A 108 3.88 19.63 0.07
N VAL A 109 4.19 19.56 1.37
CA VAL A 109 3.39 20.22 2.42
C VAL A 109 3.46 21.73 2.28
N GLU A 110 4.66 22.30 2.17
CA GLU A 110 4.88 23.75 1.99
C GLU A 110 4.10 24.28 0.77
N LEU A 111 4.17 23.58 -0.37
CA LEU A 111 3.41 23.96 -1.57
C LEU A 111 1.90 23.94 -1.34
N GLN A 112 1.36 22.95 -0.64
CA GLN A 112 -0.08 22.89 -0.37
C GLN A 112 -0.54 23.96 0.62
N GLU A 113 0.30 24.30 1.60
CA GLU A 113 0.06 25.43 2.52
C GLU A 113 0.06 26.77 1.77
N GLU A 114 1.01 26.97 0.84
CA GLU A 114 1.04 28.16 -0.04
C GLU A 114 -0.19 28.27 -0.94
N LEU A 115 -0.78 27.13 -1.32
CA LEU A 115 -2.00 27.04 -2.14
C LEU A 115 -3.30 27.11 -1.32
N ASP A 116 -3.21 27.27 0.00
CA ASP A 116 -4.35 27.33 0.93
C ASP A 116 -5.26 26.07 0.86
N ILE A 117 -4.64 24.89 0.76
CA ILE A 117 -5.35 23.61 0.73
C ILE A 117 -5.79 23.20 2.15
N ASP A 118 -7.07 22.82 2.31
CA ASP A 118 -7.63 22.52 3.65
C ASP A 118 -7.19 21.17 4.23
N VAL A 119 -7.03 20.16 3.37
CA VAL A 119 -6.60 18.81 3.77
C VAL A 119 -5.41 18.38 2.92
N LEU A 120 -4.24 18.32 3.55
CA LEU A 120 -2.97 18.04 2.90
C LEU A 120 -2.73 16.54 2.72
N VAL A 121 -1.94 16.20 1.70
CA VAL A 121 -1.39 14.86 1.46
C VAL A 121 0.13 14.91 1.43
N HIS A 122 0.82 13.80 1.67
CA HIS A 122 2.29 13.78 1.70
C HIS A 122 2.96 13.62 0.31
N GLY A 123 2.19 13.36 -0.75
CA GLY A 123 2.69 13.25 -2.13
C GLY A 123 3.15 11.86 -2.62
N GLU A 124 3.18 10.84 -1.75
CA GLU A 124 3.64 9.46 -2.08
C GLU A 124 5.05 9.38 -2.71
N PRO A 125 6.07 10.05 -2.13
CA PRO A 125 7.42 10.02 -2.69
C PRO A 125 8.19 8.70 -2.49
N GLU A 126 7.81 7.86 -1.51
CA GLU A 126 8.51 6.61 -1.13
C GLU A 126 8.45 5.49 -2.17
#